data_AF-A0A955AT66-F1
#
_entry.id   AF-A0A955AT66-F1
#
_cell.length_a   1.000
_cell.length_b   1.000
_cell.length_c   1.000
_cell.angle_alpha   90.00
_cell.angle_beta   90.00
_cell.angle_gamma   90.00
#
_symmetry.space_group_name_H-M   'P 1'
#
loop_
_entity.id
_entity.type
_entity.pdbx_description
1 polymer ?
#
loop_
_entity_poly.entity_id
_entity_poly.type
_entity_poly.pdbx_seq_one_letter_code
_entity_poly.pdbx_strand_id
1 'polypeptide(L)'
;MSIASKPVPTNPEFSSEERKALPTKAQVLEAIPPSCFQRSLIRSSAYAAVSVALTLSVGMLAYHFLPREWAYLPVWLLYAMVCGTVATGCWVIAHECGHRAFCASNLIQDTVGYVLHSALLVPYFSWQRSHAVHHARTNHLDEGETFVPARSTSASGMLWQRWEQFMGDEAFAIVMMVARFTVGWPVYLMTGASGGPVRGTTNHFWPVWPFSTALFPGRWRNKVWWS
;
A
#
# COMPACT_ATOMS: atom_id res chain seq x y z
N MET A 1 -14.18 -0.22 -34.36
CA MET A 1 -12.89 0.34 -34.83
C MET A 1 -11.79 -0.52 -34.23
N SER A 2 -11.11 -1.33 -35.03
CA SER A 2 -10.09 -2.28 -34.55
C SER A 2 -8.80 -1.51 -34.24
N ILE A 3 -8.46 -1.36 -32.96
CA ILE A 3 -7.14 -0.86 -32.58
C ILE A 3 -6.19 -2.02 -32.82
N ALA A 4 -5.41 -1.94 -33.91
CA ALA A 4 -4.30 -2.86 -34.13
C ALA A 4 -3.41 -2.85 -32.88
N SER A 5 -3.30 -4.01 -32.21
CA SER A 5 -2.43 -4.13 -31.04
C SER A 5 -1.01 -3.82 -31.48
N LYS A 6 -0.47 -2.68 -31.06
CA LYS A 6 0.94 -2.36 -31.26
C LYS A 6 1.76 -3.54 -30.73
N PRO A 7 2.74 -4.05 -31.49
CA PRO A 7 3.60 -5.14 -31.01
C PRO A 7 4.21 -4.71 -29.67
N VAL A 8 4.06 -5.57 -28.66
CA VAL A 8 4.67 -5.35 -27.34
C VAL A 8 6.18 -5.34 -27.55
N PRO A 9 6.90 -4.28 -27.19
CA PRO A 9 8.34 -4.28 -27.25
C PRO A 9 8.84 -5.44 -26.38
N THR A 10 9.59 -6.37 -26.97
CA THR A 10 10.33 -7.34 -26.18
C THR A 10 11.32 -6.55 -25.33
N ASN A 11 11.30 -6.74 -24.00
CA ASN A 11 12.35 -6.18 -23.15
C ASN A 11 13.70 -6.60 -23.74
N PRO A 12 14.64 -5.66 -23.95
CA PRO A 12 15.95 -6.02 -24.44
C PRO A 12 16.55 -7.01 -23.45
N GLU A 13 16.81 -8.23 -23.90
CA GLU A 13 17.57 -9.19 -23.12
C GLU A 13 19.01 -8.68 -23.08
N PHE A 14 19.39 -8.09 -21.95
CA PHE A 14 20.78 -7.70 -21.72
C PHE A 14 21.70 -8.90 -21.99
N SER A 15 22.75 -8.70 -22.76
CA SER A 15 23.81 -9.70 -22.90
C SER A 15 24.43 -10.01 -21.53
N SER A 16 25.12 -11.15 -21.42
CA SER A 16 25.84 -11.51 -20.19
C SER A 16 26.85 -10.43 -19.78
N GLU A 17 27.48 -9.76 -20.75
CA GLU A 17 28.46 -8.70 -20.49
C GLU A 17 27.79 -7.41 -20.03
N GLU A 18 26.66 -7.02 -20.62
CA GLU A 18 25.89 -5.87 -20.14
C GLU A 18 25.36 -6.09 -18.71
N ARG A 19 24.92 -7.30 -18.36
CA ARG A 19 24.49 -7.61 -16.98
C ARG A 19 25.63 -7.52 -15.98
N LYS A 20 26.84 -7.94 -16.36
CA LYS A 20 28.05 -7.80 -15.53
C LYS A 20 28.46 -6.33 -15.37
N ALA A 21 28.16 -5.49 -16.36
CA ALA A 21 28.44 -4.05 -16.30
C ALA A 21 27.47 -3.27 -15.39
N LEU A 22 26.29 -3.83 -15.07
CA LEU A 22 25.34 -3.19 -14.14
C LEU A 22 25.87 -3.21 -12.70
N PRO A 23 25.64 -2.12 -11.92
CA PRO A 23 26.09 -2.08 -10.55
C PRO A 23 25.34 -3.11 -9.69
N THR A 24 26.09 -3.81 -8.85
CA THR A 24 25.52 -4.67 -7.82
C THR A 24 24.80 -3.84 -6.77
N LYS A 25 23.86 -4.46 -6.03
CA LYS A 25 23.20 -3.81 -4.89
C LYS A 25 24.20 -3.25 -3.87
N ALA A 26 25.31 -3.95 -3.64
CA ALA A 26 26.35 -3.52 -2.72
C ALA A 26 27.02 -2.22 -3.19
N GLN A 27 27.39 -2.14 -4.48
CA GLN A 27 27.98 -0.92 -5.07
C GLN A 27 27.02 0.27 -5.02
N VAL A 28 25.72 0.04 -5.27
CA VAL A 28 24.70 1.10 -5.13
C VAL A 28 24.60 1.58 -3.68
N LEU A 29 24.62 0.67 -2.70
CA LEU A 29 24.58 1.03 -1.28
C LEU A 29 25.83 1.77 -0.81
N GLU A 30 27.00 1.39 -1.30
CA GLU A 30 28.28 2.04 -0.99
C GLU A 30 28.37 3.48 -1.53
N ALA A 31 27.70 3.75 -2.65
CA ALA A 31 27.61 5.10 -3.21
C ALA A 31 26.72 6.06 -2.37
N ILE A 32 25.92 5.54 -1.44
CA ILE A 32 25.02 6.35 -0.60
C ILE A 32 25.79 6.84 0.65
N PRO A 33 25.80 8.16 0.95
CA PRO A 33 26.48 8.68 2.12
C PRO A 33 26.02 8.01 3.44
N PRO A 34 26.95 7.68 4.37
CA PRO A 34 26.60 7.05 5.66
C PRO A 34 25.58 7.84 6.48
N SER A 35 25.56 9.17 6.35
CA SER A 35 24.60 10.06 7.01
C SER A 35 23.15 9.77 6.60
N CYS A 36 22.90 9.26 5.38
CA CYS A 36 21.55 8.89 4.92
C CYS A 36 20.96 7.69 5.68
N PHE A 37 21.78 6.90 6.38
CA PHE A 37 21.34 5.75 7.17
C PHE A 37 21.11 6.07 8.66
N GLN A 38 21.44 7.31 9.08
CA GLN A 38 21.25 7.76 10.45
C GLN A 38 19.79 8.17 10.70
N ARG A 39 19.07 7.36 11.47
CA ARG A 39 17.66 7.57 11.81
C ARG A 39 17.56 8.11 13.23
N SER A 40 17.01 9.31 13.38
CA SER A 40 16.86 9.98 14.67
C SER A 40 15.52 9.64 15.31
N LEU A 41 15.56 8.87 16.41
CA LEU A 41 14.35 8.53 17.18
C LEU A 41 13.60 9.80 17.63
N ILE A 42 14.32 10.80 18.16
CA ILE A 42 13.72 12.04 18.67
C ILE A 42 12.97 12.78 17.55
N ARG A 43 13.62 12.94 16.38
CA ARG A 43 13.01 13.64 15.25
C ARG A 43 11.77 12.89 14.74
N SER A 44 11.88 11.58 14.55
CA SER A 44 10.76 10.76 14.07
C SER A 44 9.59 10.74 15.07
N SER A 45 9.89 10.64 16.37
CA SER A 45 8.88 10.73 17.44
C SER A 45 8.21 12.10 17.51
N ALA A 46 8.94 13.19 17.26
CA ALA A 46 8.33 14.53 17.19
C ALA A 46 7.31 14.63 16.05
N TYR A 47 7.65 14.13 14.85
CA TYR A 47 6.69 14.09 13.74
C TYR A 47 5.50 13.18 14.02
N ALA A 48 5.73 12.03 14.68
CA ALA A 48 4.64 11.16 15.11
C ALA A 48 3.68 11.88 16.08
N ALA A 49 4.22 12.59 17.07
CA ALA A 49 3.43 13.35 18.03
C ALA A 49 2.63 14.47 17.35
N VAL A 50 3.22 15.19 16.40
CA VAL A 50 2.52 16.22 15.61
C VAL A 50 1.36 15.60 14.81
N SER A 51 1.59 14.50 14.10
CA SER A 51 0.53 13.82 13.33
C SER A 51 -0.63 13.36 14.21
N VAL A 52 -0.33 12.77 15.38
CA VAL A 52 -1.35 12.34 16.35
C VAL A 52 -2.10 13.54 16.91
N ALA A 53 -1.38 14.59 17.34
CA ALA A 53 -1.99 15.79 17.91
C ALA A 53 -2.92 16.49 16.92
N LEU A 54 -2.51 16.65 15.65
CA LEU A 54 -3.35 17.24 14.61
C LEU A 54 -4.59 16.39 14.35
N THR A 55 -4.44 15.07 14.24
CA THR A 55 -5.56 14.15 14.01
C THR A 55 -6.59 14.23 15.15
N LEU A 56 -6.12 14.17 16.40
CA LEU A 56 -6.99 14.26 17.58
C LEU A 56 -7.63 15.64 17.71
N SER A 57 -6.91 16.71 17.38
CA SER A 57 -7.44 18.09 17.44
C SER A 57 -8.59 18.28 16.46
N VAL A 58 -8.46 17.79 15.22
CA VAL A 58 -9.55 17.86 14.23
C VAL A 58 -10.77 17.07 14.70
N GLY A 59 -10.57 15.86 15.24
CA GLY A 59 -11.66 15.07 15.82
C GLY A 59 -12.33 15.72 17.03
N MET A 60 -11.55 16.35 17.91
CA MET A 60 -12.05 17.07 19.08
C MET A 60 -12.86 18.30 18.67
N LEU A 61 -12.37 19.10 17.73
CA LEU A 61 -13.12 20.24 17.19
C LEU A 61 -14.45 19.78 16.57
N ALA A 62 -14.43 18.69 15.80
CA ALA A 62 -15.66 18.13 15.26
C ALA A 62 -16.63 17.69 16.36
N TYR A 63 -16.15 16.99 17.38
CA TYR A 63 -16.95 16.51 18.50
C TYR A 63 -17.64 17.65 19.27
N HIS A 64 -16.97 18.79 19.46
CA HIS A 64 -17.50 19.92 20.22
C HIS A 64 -18.39 20.85 19.39
N PHE A 65 -18.12 21.03 18.10
CA PHE A 65 -18.76 22.08 17.30
C PHE A 65 -19.73 21.57 16.22
N LEU A 66 -19.68 20.29 15.81
CA LEU A 66 -20.57 19.77 14.76
C LEU A 66 -21.80 19.11 15.39
N PRO A 67 -23.01 19.60 15.10
CA PRO A 67 -24.24 18.95 15.51
C PRO A 67 -24.40 17.56 14.89
N ARG A 68 -25.12 16.67 15.59
CA ARG A 68 -25.30 15.25 15.21
C ARG A 68 -26.62 15.01 14.47
N GLU A 69 -27.14 16.01 13.77
CA GLU A 69 -28.34 15.85 12.94
C GLU A 69 -27.99 15.52 11.49
N TRP A 70 -28.88 14.79 10.81
CA TRP A 70 -28.74 14.45 9.39
C TRP A 70 -28.61 15.67 8.47
N ALA A 71 -29.14 16.83 8.89
CA ALA A 71 -28.98 18.09 8.16
C ALA A 71 -27.52 18.51 7.96
N TYR A 72 -26.62 18.08 8.86
CA TYR A 72 -25.19 18.38 8.80
C TYR A 72 -24.39 17.30 8.04
N LEU A 73 -25.03 16.35 7.37
CA LEU A 73 -24.35 15.30 6.61
C LEU A 73 -23.27 15.86 5.64
N PRO A 74 -23.51 16.93 4.85
CA PRO A 74 -22.45 17.50 4.00
C PRO A 74 -21.22 17.98 4.79
N VAL A 75 -21.43 18.53 5.99
CA VAL A 75 -20.35 19.00 6.87
C VAL A 75 -19.61 17.82 7.49
N TRP A 76 -20.30 16.75 7.87
CA TRP A 76 -19.69 15.50 8.34
C TRP A 76 -18.86 14.82 7.25
N LEU A 77 -19.28 14.87 5.99
CA LEU A 77 -18.50 14.37 4.85
C LEU A 77 -17.23 15.21 4.64
N LEU A 78 -17.35 16.55 4.70
CA LEU A 78 -16.18 17.44 4.63
C LEU A 78 -15.21 17.18 5.79
N TYR A 79 -15.73 17.02 7.01
CA TYR A 79 -14.93 16.63 8.17
C TYR A 79 -14.21 15.30 7.92
N ALA A 80 -14.90 14.28 7.42
CA ALA A 80 -14.29 12.98 7.15
C ALA A 80 -13.13 13.09 6.13
N MET A 81 -13.29 13.91 5.09
CA MET A 81 -12.21 14.19 4.13
C MET A 81 -11.02 14.87 4.80
N VAL A 82 -11.24 15.97 5.54
CA VAL A 82 -10.17 16.71 6.23
C VAL A 82 -9.47 15.84 7.28
N CYS A 83 -10.23 15.16 8.12
CA CYS A 83 -9.72 14.27 9.15
C CYS A 83 -8.92 13.11 8.54
N GLY A 84 -9.42 12.49 7.46
CA GLY A 84 -8.69 11.46 6.73
C GLY A 84 -7.38 11.95 6.12
N THR A 85 -7.36 13.17 5.52
CA THR A 85 -6.13 13.79 5.02
C THR A 85 -5.13 14.02 6.13
N VAL A 86 -5.54 14.55 7.28
CA VAL A 86 -4.64 14.78 8.43
C VAL A 86 -4.14 13.46 9.02
N ALA A 87 -5.03 12.47 9.18
CA ALA A 87 -4.69 11.13 9.68
C ALA A 87 -3.72 10.36 8.76
N THR A 88 -3.59 10.76 7.49
CA THR A 88 -2.57 10.24 6.59
C THR A 88 -1.16 10.46 7.15
N GLY A 89 -0.94 11.52 7.95
CA GLY A 89 0.33 11.70 8.66
C GLY A 89 0.67 10.55 9.61
N CYS A 90 -0.32 10.04 10.35
CA CYS A 90 -0.15 8.85 11.21
C CYS A 90 0.10 7.59 10.37
N TRP A 91 -0.61 7.46 9.25
CA TRP A 91 -0.43 6.34 8.32
C TRP A 91 1.00 6.31 7.75
N VAL A 92 1.53 7.45 7.31
CA VAL A 92 2.90 7.58 6.77
C VAL A 92 3.95 7.23 7.82
N ILE A 93 3.79 7.71 9.06
CA ILE A 93 4.73 7.37 10.14
C ILE A 93 4.79 5.86 10.40
N ALA A 94 3.64 5.19 10.45
CA ALA A 94 3.57 3.75 10.60
C ALA A 94 4.09 3.01 9.35
N HIS A 95 3.88 3.56 8.16
CA HIS A 95 4.47 3.06 6.91
C HIS A 95 6.01 3.09 6.96
N GLU A 96 6.62 4.17 7.44
CA GLU A 96 8.07 4.27 7.62
C GLU A 96 8.60 3.28 8.69
N CYS A 97 7.79 2.96 9.71
CA CYS A 97 8.12 1.88 10.63
C CYS A 97 8.16 0.52 9.92
N GLY A 98 7.25 0.27 8.98
CA GLY A 98 7.24 -0.89 8.10
C GLY A 98 8.52 -1.02 7.26
N HIS A 99 9.03 0.12 6.76
CA HIS A 99 10.30 0.21 6.02
C HIS A 99 11.56 0.11 6.86
N ARG A 100 11.42 0.08 8.19
CA ARG A 100 12.55 0.17 9.15
C ARG A 100 13.29 1.51 9.04
N ALA A 101 12.60 2.58 8.64
CA ALA A 101 13.16 3.91 8.45
C ALA A 101 12.96 4.86 9.64
N PHE A 102 12.05 4.55 10.57
CA PHE A 102 11.69 5.44 11.67
C PHE A 102 12.80 5.60 12.73
N CYS A 103 13.44 4.51 13.15
CA CYS A 103 14.59 4.55 14.08
C CYS A 103 15.50 3.32 13.93
N ALA A 104 16.56 3.20 14.74
CA ALA A 104 17.46 2.04 14.69
C ALA A 104 16.87 0.76 15.30
N SER A 105 15.97 0.88 16.29
CA SER A 105 15.39 -0.27 17.00
C SER A 105 14.19 -0.84 16.24
N ASN A 106 14.27 -2.10 15.83
CA ASN A 106 13.15 -2.77 15.17
C ASN A 106 11.94 -2.97 16.09
N LEU A 107 12.17 -3.12 17.39
CA LEU A 107 11.10 -3.28 18.38
C LEU A 107 10.28 -1.99 18.50
N ILE A 108 10.94 -0.84 18.68
CA ILE A 108 10.26 0.46 18.79
C ILE A 108 9.43 0.74 17.54
N GLN A 109 9.99 0.47 16.36
CA GLN A 109 9.29 0.66 15.10
C GLN A 109 8.07 -0.26 14.97
N ASP A 110 8.22 -1.54 15.31
CA ASP A 110 7.09 -2.46 15.28
C ASP A 110 6.00 -2.06 16.28
N THR A 111 6.35 -1.54 17.46
CA THR A 111 5.38 -1.03 18.44
C THR A 111 4.64 0.22 17.92
N VAL A 112 5.37 1.24 17.44
CA VAL A 112 4.78 2.49 16.94
C VAL A 112 3.91 2.21 15.72
N GLY A 113 4.44 1.44 14.77
CA GLY A 113 3.73 1.06 13.56
C GLY A 113 2.45 0.28 13.87
N TYR A 114 2.53 -0.73 14.75
CA TYR A 114 1.37 -1.50 15.20
C TYR A 114 0.29 -0.61 15.80
N VAL A 115 0.62 0.22 16.79
CA VAL A 115 -0.36 1.09 17.46
C VAL A 115 -1.05 2.04 16.48
N LEU A 116 -0.27 2.73 15.63
CA LEU A 116 -0.81 3.72 14.70
C LEU A 116 -1.62 3.08 13.56
N HIS A 117 -1.15 1.98 12.97
CA HIS A 117 -1.90 1.29 11.92
C HIS A 117 -3.15 0.60 12.47
N SER A 118 -3.10 -0.03 13.65
CA SER A 118 -4.30 -0.61 14.28
C SER A 118 -5.36 0.46 14.56
N ALA A 119 -4.97 1.65 15.03
CA ALA A 119 -5.89 2.78 15.20
C ALA A 119 -6.54 3.25 13.89
N LEU A 120 -5.90 2.98 12.74
CA LEU A 120 -6.39 3.27 11.39
C LEU A 120 -7.00 2.05 10.69
N LEU A 121 -7.24 0.95 11.42
CA LEU A 121 -7.79 -0.30 10.89
C LEU A 121 -6.93 -0.94 9.79
N VAL A 122 -5.60 -0.80 9.91
CA VAL A 122 -4.60 -1.43 9.05
C VAL A 122 -3.91 -2.55 9.84
N PRO A 123 -3.93 -3.81 9.37
CA PRO A 123 -3.25 -4.92 10.05
C PRO A 123 -1.73 -4.80 9.86
N TYR A 124 -1.05 -4.19 10.81
CA TYR A 124 0.33 -3.71 10.64
C TYR A 124 1.33 -4.77 10.16
N PHE A 125 1.36 -5.98 10.74
CA PHE A 125 2.40 -6.93 10.38
C PHE A 125 2.14 -7.63 9.04
N SER A 126 0.88 -7.91 8.70
CA SER A 126 0.55 -8.42 7.38
C SER A 126 0.81 -7.35 6.32
N TRP A 127 0.41 -6.10 6.58
CA TRP A 127 0.72 -4.98 5.71
C TRP A 127 2.24 -4.74 5.57
N GLN A 128 3.00 -4.79 6.66
CA GLN A 128 4.46 -4.64 6.63
C GLN A 128 5.12 -5.64 5.68
N ARG A 129 4.64 -6.89 5.68
CA ARG A 129 5.14 -7.92 4.76
C ARG A 129 4.72 -7.63 3.32
N SER A 130 3.42 -7.44 3.11
CA SER A 130 2.86 -7.29 1.78
C SER A 130 3.44 -6.07 1.07
N HIS A 131 3.53 -4.95 1.78
CA HIS A 131 4.15 -3.71 1.32
C HIS A 131 5.64 -3.85 0.99
N ALA A 132 6.42 -4.59 1.79
CA ALA A 132 7.81 -4.87 1.46
C ALA A 132 7.96 -5.67 0.15
N VAL A 133 7.01 -6.57 -0.14
CA VAL A 133 6.97 -7.30 -1.41
C VAL A 133 6.53 -6.37 -2.55
N HIS A 134 5.56 -5.48 -2.32
CA HIS A 134 5.16 -4.45 -3.28
C HIS A 134 6.36 -3.61 -3.73
N HIS A 135 7.19 -3.12 -2.79
CA HIS A 135 8.39 -2.36 -3.13
C HIS A 135 9.49 -3.19 -3.81
N ALA A 136 9.65 -4.46 -3.41
CA ALA A 136 10.64 -5.34 -4.05
C ALA A 136 10.26 -5.75 -5.49
N ARG A 137 8.96 -5.74 -5.81
CA ARG A 137 8.40 -6.22 -7.09
C ARG A 137 7.46 -5.19 -7.74
N THR A 138 7.68 -3.91 -7.53
CA THR A 138 6.84 -2.85 -8.06
C THR A 138 6.79 -2.95 -9.59
N ASN A 139 5.59 -2.81 -10.18
CA ASN A 139 5.35 -2.94 -11.62
C ASN A 139 5.68 -4.31 -12.23
N HIS A 140 5.92 -5.34 -11.42
CA HIS A 140 6.10 -6.70 -11.92
C HIS A 140 4.74 -7.37 -12.17
N LEU A 141 4.46 -7.78 -13.41
CA LEU A 141 3.14 -8.34 -13.78
C LEU A 141 2.84 -9.69 -13.11
N ASP A 142 3.86 -10.50 -12.84
CA ASP A 142 3.66 -11.82 -12.20
C ASP A 142 3.83 -11.80 -10.67
N GLU A 143 4.88 -11.13 -10.20
CA GLU A 143 5.27 -11.12 -8.79
C GLU A 143 4.94 -9.83 -8.03
N GLY A 144 4.28 -8.85 -8.66
CA GLY A 144 3.80 -7.65 -7.96
C GLY A 144 2.80 -8.00 -6.87
N GLU A 145 2.63 -7.13 -5.88
CA GLU A 145 1.84 -7.45 -4.68
C GLU A 145 0.54 -6.65 -4.57
N THR A 146 0.48 -5.43 -5.10
CA THR A 146 -0.77 -4.67 -5.21
C THR A 146 -0.67 -3.72 -6.40
N PHE A 147 -1.82 -3.29 -6.93
CA PHE A 147 -1.94 -2.47 -8.15
C PHE A 147 -1.36 -3.11 -9.42
N VAL A 148 -1.30 -4.44 -9.48
CA VAL A 148 -0.89 -5.16 -10.69
C VAL A 148 -2.04 -5.14 -11.70
N PRO A 149 -1.85 -4.59 -12.91
CA PRO A 149 -2.89 -4.57 -13.93
C PRO A 149 -3.15 -5.98 -14.45
N ALA A 150 -4.42 -6.28 -14.73
CA ALA A 150 -4.78 -7.51 -15.42
C ALA A 150 -4.18 -7.51 -16.83
N ARG A 151 -3.61 -8.65 -17.26
CA ARG A 151 -3.08 -8.80 -18.62
C ARG A 151 -4.23 -8.68 -19.62
N SER A 152 -4.02 -8.01 -20.74
CA SER A 152 -5.00 -7.87 -21.82
C SER A 152 -5.51 -9.21 -22.36
N THR A 153 -4.70 -10.26 -22.25
CA THR A 153 -5.02 -11.64 -22.66
C THR A 153 -5.83 -12.42 -21.63
N SER A 154 -6.00 -11.90 -20.40
CA SER A 154 -6.80 -12.55 -19.36
C SER A 154 -8.28 -12.19 -19.48
N ALA A 155 -9.17 -13.07 -19.01
CA ALA A 155 -10.61 -12.80 -19.02
C ALA A 155 -10.99 -11.51 -18.27
N SER A 156 -10.35 -11.25 -17.12
CA SER A 156 -10.54 -10.01 -16.37
C SER A 156 -9.99 -8.79 -17.11
N GLY A 157 -8.82 -8.88 -17.74
CA GLY A 157 -8.27 -7.79 -18.55
C GLY A 157 -9.12 -7.44 -19.76
N MET A 158 -9.65 -8.43 -20.46
CA MET A 158 -10.61 -8.20 -21.55
C MET A 158 -11.91 -7.56 -21.05
N LEU A 159 -12.40 -7.96 -19.87
CA LEU A 159 -13.57 -7.34 -19.25
C LEU A 159 -13.30 -5.87 -18.92
N TRP A 160 -12.17 -5.56 -18.29
CA TRP A 160 -11.79 -4.19 -17.96
C TRP A 160 -11.71 -3.30 -19.21
N GLN A 161 -11.09 -3.78 -20.28
CA GLN A 161 -11.02 -3.04 -21.55
C GLN A 161 -12.40 -2.80 -22.17
N ARG A 162 -13.33 -3.77 -22.09
CA ARG A 162 -14.69 -3.57 -22.58
C ARG A 162 -15.44 -2.50 -21.78
N TRP A 163 -15.26 -2.49 -20.46
CA TRP A 163 -15.85 -1.47 -19.58
C TRP A 163 -15.27 -0.08 -19.85
N GLU A 164 -13.94 0.00 -20.02
CA GLU A 164 -13.24 1.22 -20.40
C GLU A 164 -13.75 1.75 -21.75
N GLN A 165 -13.84 0.89 -22.78
CA GLN A 165 -14.38 1.25 -24.10
C GLN A 165 -15.84 1.71 -24.06
N PHE A 166 -16.64 1.16 -23.16
CA PHE A 166 -18.05 1.54 -23.00
C PHE A 166 -18.23 2.89 -22.31
N MET A 167 -17.44 3.19 -21.28
CA MET A 167 -17.59 4.41 -20.47
C MET A 167 -16.73 5.57 -20.97
N GLY A 168 -15.64 5.29 -21.69
CA GLY A 168 -14.57 6.24 -21.99
C GLY A 168 -13.55 6.34 -20.84
N ASP A 169 -12.31 6.70 -21.19
CA ASP A 169 -11.14 6.67 -20.30
C ASP A 169 -11.33 7.49 -19.02
N GLU A 170 -11.87 8.71 -19.13
CA GLU A 170 -12.07 9.62 -17.98
C GLU A 170 -13.08 9.07 -16.98
N ALA A 171 -14.24 8.63 -17.47
CA ALA A 171 -15.29 8.08 -16.62
C ALA A 171 -14.83 6.76 -15.97
N PHE A 172 -14.13 5.91 -16.73
CA PHE A 172 -13.54 4.69 -16.19
C PHE A 172 -12.54 4.99 -15.06
N ALA A 173 -11.65 5.97 -15.26
CA ALA A 173 -10.69 6.38 -14.24
C ALA A 173 -11.37 6.87 -12.96
N ILE A 174 -12.41 7.71 -13.08
CA ILE A 174 -13.17 8.23 -11.93
C ILE A 174 -13.84 7.08 -11.17
N VAL A 175 -14.54 6.18 -11.87
CA VAL A 175 -15.21 5.02 -11.26
C VAL A 175 -14.22 4.12 -10.53
N MET A 176 -13.10 3.80 -11.18
CA MET A 176 -12.05 2.97 -10.58
C MET A 176 -11.40 3.65 -9.38
N MET A 177 -11.23 4.97 -9.42
CA MET A 177 -10.67 5.74 -8.30
C MET A 177 -11.62 5.72 -7.10
N VAL A 178 -12.91 5.99 -7.31
CA VAL A 178 -13.93 5.91 -6.26
C VAL A 178 -14.00 4.50 -5.67
N ALA A 179 -14.02 3.46 -6.51
CA ALA A 179 -14.05 2.07 -6.06
C ALA A 179 -12.82 1.71 -5.19
N ARG A 180 -11.62 2.15 -5.60
CA ARG A 180 -10.38 1.87 -4.86
C ARG A 180 -10.35 2.59 -3.50
N PHE A 181 -10.77 3.85 -3.44
CA PHE A 181 -10.77 4.63 -2.20
C PHE A 181 -11.87 4.25 -1.21
N THR A 182 -12.95 3.60 -1.67
CA THR A 182 -14.07 3.22 -0.80
C THR A 182 -14.02 1.77 -0.35
N VAL A 183 -13.91 0.83 -1.29
CA VAL A 183 -14.00 -0.62 -1.02
C VAL A 183 -12.75 -1.39 -1.41
N GLY A 184 -11.85 -0.80 -2.18
CA GLY A 184 -10.63 -1.45 -2.67
C GLY A 184 -9.72 -1.94 -1.54
N TRP A 185 -9.55 -1.13 -0.50
CA TRP A 185 -8.71 -1.49 0.64
C TRP A 185 -9.24 -2.72 1.42
N PRO A 186 -10.50 -2.76 1.90
CA PRO A 186 -11.05 -3.97 2.53
C PRO A 186 -10.98 -5.21 1.62
N VAL A 187 -11.32 -5.07 0.34
CA VAL A 187 -11.29 -6.19 -0.62
C VAL A 187 -9.86 -6.73 -0.77
N TYR A 188 -8.87 -5.84 -0.90
CA TYR A 188 -7.46 -6.22 -0.93
C TYR A 188 -7.04 -6.98 0.33
N LEU A 189 -7.38 -6.48 1.52
CA LEU A 189 -7.02 -7.16 2.76
C LEU A 189 -7.62 -8.58 2.85
N MET A 190 -8.86 -8.76 2.40
CA MET A 190 -9.58 -10.04 2.48
C MET A 190 -9.20 -11.06 1.40
N THR A 191 -8.70 -10.60 0.24
CA THR A 191 -8.56 -11.46 -0.94
C THR A 191 -7.22 -11.34 -1.68
N GLY A 192 -6.38 -10.37 -1.32
CA GLY A 192 -5.15 -10.06 -2.07
C GLY A 192 -5.45 -9.52 -3.46
N ALA A 193 -6.65 -8.95 -3.67
CA ALA A 193 -7.07 -8.39 -4.95
C ALA A 193 -6.02 -7.40 -5.49
N SER A 194 -5.80 -7.42 -6.80
CA SER A 194 -4.76 -6.63 -7.50
C SER A 194 -3.31 -7.05 -7.25
N GLY A 195 -3.06 -8.17 -6.56
CA GLY A 195 -1.75 -8.83 -6.55
C GLY A 195 -1.47 -9.61 -7.84
N GLY A 196 -0.19 -9.89 -8.08
CA GLY A 196 0.25 -10.72 -9.20
C GLY A 196 -0.19 -12.19 -9.06
N PRO A 197 -0.37 -12.92 -10.18
CA PRO A 197 -0.95 -14.26 -10.21
C PRO A 197 -0.15 -15.30 -9.43
N VAL A 198 1.17 -15.10 -9.24
CA VAL A 198 2.07 -16.10 -8.62
C VAL A 198 1.67 -16.46 -7.18
N ARG A 199 1.03 -15.53 -6.46
CA ARG A 199 0.67 -15.76 -5.04
C ARG A 199 -0.75 -16.27 -4.84
N GLY A 200 -1.59 -16.25 -5.87
CA GLY A 200 -3.02 -16.59 -5.76
C GLY A 200 -3.79 -15.69 -4.79
N THR A 201 -4.95 -16.16 -4.34
CA THR A 201 -5.79 -15.44 -3.36
C THR A 201 -5.14 -15.48 -1.98
N THR A 202 -4.91 -14.32 -1.37
CA THR A 202 -4.26 -14.20 -0.06
C THR A 202 -5.17 -13.45 0.91
N ASN A 203 -4.89 -13.52 2.22
CA ASN A 203 -5.68 -12.83 3.22
C ASN A 203 -4.78 -12.30 4.34
N HIS A 204 -4.96 -11.02 4.66
CA HIS A 204 -4.14 -10.25 5.61
C HIS A 204 -4.50 -10.51 7.08
N PHE A 205 -5.50 -11.35 7.34
CA PHE A 205 -5.95 -11.77 8.68
C PHE A 205 -5.89 -13.30 8.85
N TRP A 206 -6.12 -14.05 7.76
CA TRP A 206 -6.19 -15.52 7.73
C TRP A 206 -5.18 -16.13 6.73
N PRO A 207 -3.88 -16.17 7.07
CA PRO A 207 -2.79 -16.57 6.16
C PRO A 207 -2.64 -18.10 6.05
N VAL A 208 -3.76 -18.82 5.99
CA VAL A 208 -3.84 -20.29 5.89
C VAL A 208 -5.02 -20.69 5.00
N TRP A 209 -5.16 -21.99 4.73
CA TRP A 209 -6.27 -22.54 3.94
C TRP A 209 -7.63 -21.96 4.40
N PRO A 210 -8.50 -21.54 3.46
CA PRO A 210 -8.46 -21.74 2.01
C PRO A 210 -7.58 -20.73 1.24
N PHE A 211 -6.92 -19.79 1.90
CA PHE A 211 -6.05 -18.79 1.28
C PHE A 211 -4.62 -19.31 1.08
N SER A 212 -3.95 -18.74 0.09
CA SER A 212 -2.54 -19.02 -0.19
C SER A 212 -1.64 -18.53 0.94
N THR A 213 -0.65 -19.35 1.27
CA THR A 213 0.39 -19.01 2.25
C THR A 213 1.59 -18.29 1.61
N ALA A 214 1.60 -18.12 0.29
CA ALA A 214 2.75 -17.63 -0.48
C ALA A 214 3.16 -16.18 -0.12
N LEU A 215 2.21 -15.33 0.26
CA LEU A 215 2.50 -13.95 0.68
C LEU A 215 3.09 -13.89 2.09
N PHE A 216 2.67 -14.80 2.98
CA PHE A 216 3.03 -14.84 4.39
C PHE A 216 3.74 -16.16 4.79
N PRO A 217 4.91 -16.49 4.21
CA PRO A 217 5.59 -17.74 4.49
C PRO A 217 6.27 -17.74 5.87
N GLY A 218 6.43 -18.93 6.44
CA GLY A 218 7.19 -19.16 7.67
C GLY A 218 6.71 -18.30 8.84
N ARG A 219 7.63 -17.54 9.45
CA ARG A 219 7.35 -16.70 10.62
C ARG A 219 6.30 -15.60 10.39
N TRP A 220 6.08 -15.19 9.13
CA TRP A 220 5.11 -14.14 8.81
C TRP A 220 3.69 -14.57 9.08
N ARG A 221 3.39 -15.86 8.92
CA ARG A 221 2.08 -16.44 9.26
C ARG A 221 1.70 -16.11 10.71
N ASN A 222 2.63 -16.29 11.65
CA ASN A 222 2.37 -16.01 13.06
C ASN A 222 2.26 -14.51 13.34
N LYS A 223 3.09 -13.70 12.68
CA LYS A 223 3.04 -12.23 12.81
C LYS A 223 1.71 -11.64 12.32
N VAL A 224 1.10 -12.23 11.29
CA VAL A 224 -0.21 -11.79 10.80
C VAL A 224 -1.26 -11.88 11.90
N TRP A 225 -1.27 -12.95 12.71
CA TRP A 225 -2.21 -13.10 13.83
C TRP A 225 -1.94 -12.17 15.02
N TRP A 226 -0.80 -11.49 15.05
CA TRP A 226 -0.54 -10.43 16.02
C TRP A 226 -1.07 -9.06 15.56
N SER A 227 -1.44 -8.93 14.27
CA SER A 227 -2.02 -7.69 13.72
C SER A 227 -3.44 -7.51 14.20
#